data_AF-A0A2T6J9K3-F1
#
_entry.id   AF-A0A2T6J9K3-F1
#
_cell.length_a   1.000
_cell.length_b   1.000
_cell.length_c   1.000
_cell.angle_alpha   90.00
_cell.angle_beta   90.00
_cell.angle_gamma   90.00
#
_symmetry.space_group_name_H-M   'P 1'
#
loop_
_entity.id
_entity.type
_entity.pdbx_description
1 polymer ?
#
loop_
_entity_poly.entity_id
_entity_poly.type
_entity_poly.pdbx_seq_one_letter_code
_entity_poly.pdbx_strand_id
1 'polypeptide(L)'
;MNRCTTPSSCHLPAPRVSRFRQAALLAAVACTALCAVAPASAQTQPGLGLSRPFPEAALRGTLSINTASEATLNGKTIRMAPGMRLFSPQNTLVMAHTVMGQTFKVNYVLENSTGMLHAAWILTEGEAAQPRKGSDAIITNITTGSGAALK
;
A
#
# COMPACT_ATOMS: atom_id res chain seq x y z
N MET A 1 -59.97 18.79 67.42
CA MET A 1 -59.75 20.23 67.18
C MET A 1 -59.58 20.43 65.68
N ASN A 2 -60.64 20.60 64.86
CA ASN A 2 -61.43 21.83 64.63
C ASN A 2 -60.46 22.98 64.27
N ARG A 3 -60.41 23.54 63.07
CA ARG A 3 -61.53 24.10 62.28
C ARG A 3 -61.16 24.23 60.79
N CYS A 4 -62.19 24.16 59.96
CA CYS A 4 -62.26 24.64 58.58
C CYS A 4 -61.99 26.15 58.49
N THR A 5 -61.51 26.66 57.35
CA THR A 5 -62.03 27.86 56.66
C THR A 5 -61.44 27.91 55.23
N THR A 6 -62.30 27.89 54.21
CA THR A 6 -62.02 28.37 52.83
C THR A 6 -62.46 29.84 52.78
N PRO A 7 -61.82 30.74 52.02
CA PRO A 7 -62.25 30.92 50.62
C PRO A 7 -61.19 31.50 49.66
N SER A 8 -61.64 31.62 48.41
CA SER A 8 -61.35 32.71 47.46
C SER A 8 -60.36 32.42 46.32
N SER A 9 -60.95 32.04 45.19
CA SER A 9 -60.42 32.27 43.86
C SER A 9 -60.09 33.74 43.66
N CYS A 10 -58.95 34.03 43.01
CA CYS A 10 -58.74 35.28 42.29
C CYS A 10 -58.01 34.97 40.98
N HIS A 11 -58.53 35.58 39.92
CA HIS A 11 -58.29 35.26 38.52
C HIS A 11 -57.26 36.22 37.89
N LEU A 12 -56.50 35.70 36.90
CA LEU A 12 -55.84 36.36 35.75
C LEU A 12 -54.46 37.05 35.98
N PRO A 13 -53.64 37.30 34.92
CA PRO A 13 -53.75 36.89 33.51
C PRO A 13 -52.55 36.09 32.97
N ALA A 14 -52.76 35.36 31.88
CA ALA A 14 -51.69 34.78 31.09
C ALA A 14 -51.09 35.83 30.12
N PRO A 15 -49.75 36.00 30.05
CA PRO A 15 -49.13 36.50 28.84
C PRO A 15 -48.82 35.31 27.93
N ARG A 16 -49.52 35.26 26.79
CA ARG A 16 -49.19 34.44 25.62
C ARG A 16 -47.86 34.93 25.05
N VAL A 17 -46.74 34.46 25.58
CA VAL A 17 -45.45 34.68 24.94
C VAL A 17 -45.21 33.55 23.95
N SER A 18 -45.72 33.81 22.74
CA SER A 18 -45.29 33.31 21.44
C SER A 18 -44.34 32.11 21.46
N ARG A 19 -44.92 30.90 21.36
CA ARG A 19 -44.20 29.65 21.06
C ARG A 19 -43.46 29.67 19.71
N PHE A 20 -43.60 30.74 18.92
CA PHE A 20 -42.96 30.89 17.62
C PHE A 20 -41.48 31.30 17.68
N ARG A 21 -40.94 31.71 18.83
CA ARG A 21 -39.50 32.00 18.96
C ARG A 21 -38.64 30.81 19.37
N GLN A 22 -39.24 29.73 19.87
CA GLN A 22 -38.50 28.52 20.28
C GLN A 22 -38.33 27.50 19.15
N ALA A 23 -39.06 27.63 18.04
CA ALA A 23 -38.92 26.75 16.88
C ALA A 23 -37.70 27.07 16.00
N ALA A 24 -37.13 28.27 16.10
CA ALA A 24 -36.02 28.69 15.24
C ALA A 24 -34.62 28.28 15.75
N LEU A 25 -34.49 27.84 17.00
CA LEU A 25 -33.19 27.45 17.58
C LEU A 25 -32.91 25.93 17.55
N LEU A 26 -33.90 25.10 17.21
CA LEU A 26 -33.70 23.65 17.06
C LEU A 26 -33.40 23.20 15.62
N ALA A 27 -33.57 24.08 14.62
CA ALA A 27 -33.28 23.77 13.22
C ALA A 27 -31.80 23.97 12.81
N ALA A 28 -30.95 24.54 13.68
CA ALA A 28 -29.55 24.82 13.36
C ALA A 28 -28.58 23.70 13.76
N VAL A 29 -29.01 22.69 14.54
CA VAL A 29 -28.14 21.59 15.02
C VAL A 29 -28.31 20.29 14.22
N ALA A 30 -29.34 20.19 13.37
CA ALA A 30 -29.60 18.98 12.58
C ALA A 30 -28.79 18.89 11.26
N CYS A 31 -28.10 19.96 10.83
CA CYS A 31 -27.40 20.01 9.54
C CYS A 31 -25.87 19.85 9.61
N THR A 32 -25.26 19.66 10.78
CA THR A 32 -23.80 19.47 10.93
C THR A 32 -23.38 18.02 11.20
N ALA A 33 -24.30 17.05 11.07
CA ALA A 33 -24.02 15.64 11.32
C ALA A 33 -23.82 14.79 10.05
N LEU A 34 -23.72 15.39 8.86
CA LEU A 34 -23.77 14.65 7.59
C LEU A 34 -22.48 14.62 6.74
N CYS A 35 -21.33 15.12 7.21
CA CYS A 35 -20.15 15.30 6.34
C CYS A 35 -18.83 14.67 6.80
N ALA A 36 -18.84 13.65 7.68
CA ALA A 36 -17.60 12.97 8.09
C ALA A 36 -17.60 11.47 7.78
N VAL A 37 -18.03 11.07 6.58
CA VAL A 37 -17.56 9.81 6.00
C VAL A 37 -16.28 10.13 5.25
N ALA A 38 -15.15 10.08 5.95
CA ALA A 38 -13.87 9.98 5.27
C ALA A 38 -13.87 8.66 4.48
N PRO A 39 -13.45 8.65 3.21
CA PRO A 39 -13.19 7.38 2.54
C PRO A 39 -12.05 6.73 3.33
N ALA A 40 -12.37 5.67 4.07
CA ALA A 40 -11.36 4.75 4.54
C ALA A 40 -10.71 4.20 3.27
N SER A 41 -9.55 4.73 2.90
CA SER A 41 -8.72 4.18 1.85
C SER A 41 -8.47 2.74 2.26
N ALA A 42 -9.16 1.80 1.60
CA ALA A 42 -8.96 0.39 1.78
C ALA A 42 -7.45 0.15 1.67
N GLN A 43 -6.85 -0.26 2.77
CA GLN A 43 -5.50 -0.82 2.76
C GLN A 43 -5.64 -2.13 2.00
N THR A 44 -5.57 -2.06 0.66
CA THR A 44 -5.50 -3.22 -0.20
C THR A 44 -4.16 -3.87 0.12
N GLN A 45 -4.15 -4.73 1.14
CA GLN A 45 -3.15 -5.75 1.31
C GLN A 45 -3.09 -6.45 -0.06
N PRO A 46 -1.97 -6.41 -0.80
CA PRO A 46 -1.87 -7.09 -2.08
C PRO A 46 -1.86 -8.60 -1.81
N GLY A 47 -3.04 -9.15 -1.60
CA GLY A 47 -3.27 -10.56 -1.36
C GLY A 47 -3.37 -11.27 -2.69
N LEU A 48 -2.46 -12.23 -2.88
CA LEU A 48 -2.64 -13.42 -3.71
C LEU A 48 -3.07 -13.15 -5.16
N GLY A 49 -2.10 -12.86 -6.03
CA GLY A 49 -2.23 -13.05 -7.48
C GLY A 49 -2.59 -11.81 -8.30
N LEU A 50 -2.89 -10.68 -7.67
CA LEU A 50 -2.92 -9.38 -8.35
C LEU A 50 -1.50 -8.84 -8.45
N SER A 51 -1.07 -8.53 -9.67
CA SER A 51 0.23 -7.90 -9.96
C SER A 51 0.40 -6.70 -9.04
N ARG A 52 1.32 -6.80 -8.08
CA ARG A 52 1.55 -5.71 -7.11
C ARG A 52 2.10 -4.49 -7.85
N PRO A 53 1.75 -3.26 -7.45
CA PRO A 53 2.33 -2.08 -8.08
C PRO A 53 3.84 -2.07 -7.82
N PHE A 54 4.62 -2.02 -8.90
CA PHE A 54 6.07 -1.83 -8.82
C PHE A 54 6.42 -0.38 -9.18
N PRO A 55 7.42 0.23 -8.53
CA PRO A 55 7.94 1.52 -8.95
C PRO A 55 8.41 1.49 -10.41
N GLU A 56 8.28 2.61 -11.13
CA GLU A 56 8.78 2.70 -12.52
C GLU A 56 10.31 2.52 -12.61
N ALA A 57 11.02 2.94 -11.57
CA ALA A 57 12.47 2.76 -11.46
C ALA A 57 12.90 1.30 -11.23
N ALA A 58 11.96 0.37 -11.02
CA ALA A 58 12.29 -1.03 -10.74
C ALA A 58 12.74 -1.76 -12.01
N LEU A 59 13.97 -2.26 -11.99
CA LEU A 59 14.59 -3.03 -13.06
C LEU A 59 14.46 -4.54 -12.80
N ARG A 60 14.44 -5.34 -13.85
CA ARG A 60 14.45 -6.81 -13.76
C ARG A 60 15.88 -7.35 -13.68
N GLY A 61 16.10 -8.35 -12.83
CA GLY A 61 17.36 -9.07 -12.77
C GLY A 61 17.33 -10.35 -11.93
N THR A 62 18.48 -11.00 -11.81
CA THR A 62 18.72 -12.11 -10.89
C THR A 62 19.55 -11.63 -9.71
N LEU A 63 19.08 -11.89 -8.50
CA LEU A 63 19.74 -11.47 -7.26
C LEU A 63 20.11 -12.71 -6.44
N SER A 64 21.36 -12.74 -6.00
CA SER A 64 21.87 -13.66 -4.98
C SER A 64 22.50 -12.86 -3.86
N ILE A 65 22.08 -13.11 -2.61
CA ILE A 65 22.62 -12.38 -1.45
C ILE A 65 23.85 -13.14 -0.96
N ASN A 66 25.01 -12.46 -0.96
CA ASN A 66 26.28 -13.06 -0.54
C ASN A 66 26.56 -12.79 0.94
N THR A 67 26.37 -11.54 1.36
CA THR A 67 26.60 -11.07 2.74
C THR A 67 25.51 -10.09 3.16
N ALA A 68 25.58 -9.56 4.39
CA ALA A 68 24.64 -8.54 4.86
C ALA A 68 24.75 -7.19 4.13
N SER A 69 25.87 -6.94 3.44
CA SER A 69 26.16 -5.66 2.79
C SER A 69 26.42 -5.79 1.28
N GLU A 70 26.59 -7.01 0.78
CA GLU A 70 26.92 -7.29 -0.62
C GLU A 70 26.05 -8.39 -1.20
N ALA A 71 25.67 -8.22 -2.46
CA ALA A 71 24.90 -9.19 -3.24
C ALA A 71 25.46 -9.30 -4.65
N THR A 72 25.17 -10.40 -5.32
CA THR A 72 25.43 -10.58 -6.75
C THR A 72 24.15 -10.29 -7.52
N LEU A 73 24.19 -9.30 -8.40
CA LEU A 73 23.08 -8.88 -9.25
C LEU A 73 23.45 -9.09 -10.72
N ASN A 74 22.70 -9.90 -11.46
CA ASN A 74 22.98 -10.27 -12.85
C ASN A 74 24.43 -10.76 -13.06
N GLY A 75 24.99 -11.49 -12.08
CA GLY A 75 26.38 -11.96 -12.09
C GLY A 75 27.44 -10.94 -11.68
N LYS A 76 27.05 -9.69 -11.36
CA LYS A 76 27.96 -8.63 -10.89
C LYS A 76 27.78 -8.37 -9.40
N THR A 77 28.86 -8.34 -8.64
CA THR A 77 28.82 -7.95 -7.23
C THR A 77 28.41 -6.47 -7.10
N ILE A 78 27.43 -6.21 -6.24
CA ILE A 78 26.88 -4.90 -5.92
C ILE A 78 26.74 -4.72 -4.41
N ARG A 79 26.85 -3.48 -3.95
CA ARG A 79 26.62 -3.12 -2.55
C ARG A 79 25.15 -2.89 -2.28
N MET A 80 24.71 -3.37 -1.13
CA MET A 80 23.36 -3.14 -0.61
C MET A 80 23.33 -1.85 0.20
N ALA A 81 22.25 -1.09 0.03
CA ALA A 81 22.02 0.10 0.83
C ALA A 81 21.79 -0.28 2.30
N PRO A 82 22.19 0.58 3.25
CA PRO A 82 21.82 0.41 4.66
C PRO A 82 20.29 0.31 4.79
N GLY A 83 19.80 -0.81 5.33
CA GLY A 83 18.35 -1.05 5.47
C GLY A 83 17.65 -1.55 4.19
N MET A 84 18.39 -2.14 3.24
CA MET A 84 17.82 -2.78 2.04
C MET A 84 16.64 -3.68 2.37
N ARG A 85 15.52 -3.47 1.66
CA ARG A 85 14.28 -4.22 1.86
C ARG A 85 14.13 -5.30 0.81
N LEU A 86 14.04 -6.56 1.25
CA LEU A 86 13.70 -7.69 0.40
C LEU A 86 12.24 -8.08 0.62
N PHE A 87 11.46 -8.15 -0.46
CA PHE A 87 10.06 -8.54 -0.42
C PHE A 87 9.86 -9.93 -1.03
N SER A 88 9.04 -10.74 -0.39
CA SER A 88 8.57 -12.03 -0.90
C SER A 88 7.61 -11.83 -2.08
N PRO A 89 7.28 -12.91 -2.81
CA PRO A 89 6.21 -12.86 -3.79
C PRO A 89 4.84 -12.47 -3.20
N GLN A 90 4.65 -12.68 -1.89
CA GLN A 90 3.46 -12.25 -1.13
C GLN A 90 3.57 -10.79 -0.65
N ASN A 91 4.56 -10.02 -1.14
CA ASN A 91 4.84 -8.64 -0.74
C ASN A 91 5.12 -8.48 0.77
N THR A 92 5.64 -9.52 1.41
CA THR A 92 6.05 -9.48 2.83
C THR A 92 7.55 -9.25 2.94
N LEU A 93 8.02 -8.56 3.98
CA LEU A 93 9.46 -8.40 4.21
C LEU A 93 10.07 -9.76 4.54
N VAL A 94 11.10 -10.13 3.77
CA VAL A 94 11.91 -11.32 3.96
C VAL A 94 13.23 -10.90 4.57
N MET A 95 13.67 -11.65 5.57
CA MET A 95 14.96 -11.45 6.17
C MET A 95 16.06 -11.94 5.22
N ALA A 96 16.95 -11.04 4.78
CA ALA A 96 17.99 -11.36 3.80
C ALA A 96 18.87 -12.57 4.20
N HIS A 97 19.09 -12.79 5.50
CA HIS A 97 19.88 -13.90 6.01
C HIS A 97 19.23 -15.28 5.77
N THR A 98 17.90 -15.39 5.67
CA THR A 98 17.22 -16.68 5.47
C THR A 98 17.31 -17.18 4.04
N VAL A 99 17.64 -16.28 3.12
CA VAL A 99 17.70 -16.54 1.67
C VAL A 99 19.11 -16.31 1.10
N MET A 100 20.10 -16.16 1.98
CA MET A 100 21.51 -16.01 1.62
C MET A 100 21.99 -17.23 0.83
N GLY A 101 22.74 -17.01 -0.25
CA GLY A 101 23.24 -18.06 -1.15
C GLY A 101 22.22 -18.59 -2.16
N GLN A 102 20.95 -18.19 -2.08
CA GLN A 102 19.93 -18.54 -3.06
C GLN A 102 19.81 -17.48 -4.15
N THR A 103 19.54 -17.90 -5.37
CA THR A 103 19.35 -16.99 -6.52
C THR A 103 17.88 -16.87 -6.87
N PHE A 104 17.37 -15.63 -6.89
CA PHE A 104 15.98 -15.34 -7.23
C PHE A 104 15.88 -14.41 -8.43
N LYS A 105 14.82 -14.57 -9.22
CA LYS A 105 14.39 -13.53 -10.15
C LYS A 105 13.70 -12.43 -9.34
N VAL A 106 14.22 -11.22 -9.46
CA VAL A 106 13.73 -10.07 -8.70
C VAL A 106 13.46 -8.87 -9.60
N ASN A 107 12.54 -8.02 -9.17
CA ASN A 107 12.58 -6.62 -9.55
C ASN A 107 13.40 -5.88 -8.48
N TYR A 108 14.24 -4.93 -8.87
CA TYR A 108 15.09 -4.20 -7.93
C TYR A 108 15.16 -2.72 -8.25
N VAL A 109 15.40 -1.90 -7.23
CA VAL A 109 15.61 -0.45 -7.36
C VAL A 109 17.00 -0.13 -6.82
N LEU A 110 17.76 0.61 -7.63
CA LEU A 110 19.02 1.20 -7.21
C LEU A 110 18.79 2.64 -6.76
N GLU A 111 19.52 3.05 -5.75
CA GLU A 111 19.53 4.45 -5.33
C GLU A 111 20.30 5.30 -6.35
N ASN A 112 19.70 6.36 -6.88
CA ASN A 112 20.33 7.19 -7.92
C ASN A 112 21.60 7.92 -7.46
N SER A 113 21.71 8.24 -6.17
CA SER A 113 22.84 8.98 -5.59
C SER A 113 24.06 8.09 -5.35
N THR A 114 23.86 6.87 -4.85
CA THR A 114 24.94 5.98 -4.39
C THR A 114 25.15 4.77 -5.31
N GLY A 115 24.17 4.45 -6.16
CA GLY A 115 24.16 3.24 -6.98
C GLY A 115 23.97 1.94 -6.17
N MET A 116 23.63 2.03 -4.88
CA MET A 116 23.43 0.87 -4.02
C MET A 116 22.04 0.24 -4.21
N LEU A 117 21.94 -1.06 -3.94
CA LEU A 117 20.67 -1.78 -3.98
C LEU A 117 19.77 -1.33 -2.82
N HIS A 118 18.69 -0.62 -3.13
CA HIS A 118 17.78 -0.03 -2.15
C HIS A 118 16.65 -0.98 -1.75
N ALA A 119 15.99 -1.60 -2.74
CA ALA A 119 14.91 -2.54 -2.51
C ALA A 119 14.87 -3.61 -3.61
N ALA A 120 14.46 -4.81 -3.23
CA ALA A 120 14.28 -5.93 -4.15
C ALA A 120 12.98 -6.68 -3.84
N TRP A 121 12.30 -7.15 -4.88
CA TRP A 121 11.09 -7.93 -4.78
C TRP A 121 11.25 -9.25 -5.52
N ILE A 122 11.12 -10.36 -4.81
CA ILE A 122 11.13 -11.71 -5.37
C ILE A 122 9.86 -11.92 -6.19
N LEU A 123 10.03 -12.42 -7.41
CA LEU A 123 8.94 -12.56 -8.37
C LEU A 123 8.40 -13.98 -8.37
N THR A 124 7.09 -14.10 -8.51
CA THR A 124 6.48 -15.36 -8.95
C THR A 124 6.77 -15.63 -10.43
N GLU A 125 6.53 -16.86 -10.89
CA GLU A 125 6.67 -17.22 -12.30
C GLU A 125 5.76 -16.39 -13.21
N GLY A 126 4.52 -16.14 -12.78
CA GLY A 126 3.56 -15.30 -13.52
C GLY A 126 3.99 -13.84 -13.63
N GLU A 127 4.66 -13.30 -12.61
CA GLU A 127 5.25 -11.95 -12.66
C GLU A 127 6.54 -11.92 -13.47
N ALA A 128 7.30 -13.02 -13.46
CA ALA A 128 8.52 -13.15 -14.23
C ALA A 128 8.25 -13.14 -15.74
N ALA A 129 7.08 -13.63 -16.18
CA ALA A 129 6.65 -13.64 -17.58
C ALA A 129 6.27 -12.25 -18.13
N GLN A 130 5.99 -11.27 -17.25
CA GLN A 130 5.65 -9.91 -17.70
C GLN A 130 6.90 -9.17 -18.19
N PRO A 131 6.88 -8.54 -19.38
CA PRO A 131 8.00 -7.78 -19.91
C PRO A 131 8.27 -6.54 -19.04
N ARG A 132 9.55 -6.25 -18.77
CA ARG A 132 9.98 -5.08 -17.98
C ARG A 132 11.40 -4.66 -18.35
N LYS A 133 11.74 -3.39 -18.17
CA LYS A 133 13.11 -2.89 -18.37
C LYS A 133 14.11 -3.77 -17.58
N GLY A 134 15.10 -4.32 -18.28
CA GLY A 134 16.06 -5.30 -17.73
C GLY A 134 15.73 -6.79 -17.97
N SER A 135 14.56 -7.11 -18.57
CA SER A 135 14.20 -8.50 -18.91
C SER A 135 14.98 -9.04 -20.12
N ASP A 136 15.74 -8.21 -20.85
CA ASP A 136 16.55 -8.61 -22.00
C ASP A 136 17.81 -9.42 -21.64
N ALA A 137 18.11 -9.60 -20.35
CA ALA A 137 19.14 -10.54 -19.90
C ALA A 137 18.67 -12.02 -19.99
N ILE A 138 17.67 -12.32 -20.83
CA ILE A 138 17.46 -13.68 -21.30
C ILE A 138 18.57 -13.92 -22.31
N ILE A 139 19.60 -14.67 -21.91
CA ILE A 139 20.53 -15.29 -22.86
C ILE A 139 19.69 -16.27 -23.69
N THR A 140 19.04 -15.78 -24.74
CA THR A 140 18.45 -16.61 -25.77
C THR A 140 19.60 -17.14 -26.61
N ASN A 141 20.26 -18.20 -26.12
CA ASN A 141 21.13 -19.03 -26.95
C ASN A 141 20.23 -19.84 -27.90
N ILE A 142 19.58 -19.15 -28.83
CA ILE A 142 18.91 -19.77 -29.97
C ILE A 142 19.96 -19.79 -31.07
N THR A 143 20.70 -20.90 -31.16
CA THR A 143 21.36 -21.26 -32.42
C THR A 143 20.24 -21.51 -33.43
N THR A 144 19.83 -20.46 -34.14
CA THR A 144 19.15 -20.62 -35.43
C THR A 144 20.22 -21.01 -36.44
N GLY A 145 20.62 -22.28 -36.43
CA GLY A 145 21.36 -22.89 -37.53
C GLY A 145 20.43 -23.06 -38.72
N SER A 146 20.00 -21.96 -39.34
CA SER A 146 19.40 -22.01 -40.67
C SER A 146 20.50 -22.42 -41.64
N GLY A 147 20.29 -23.57 -42.28
CA GLY A 147 21.23 -24.20 -43.18
C GLY A 147 21.64 -23.31 -44.35
N ALA A 148 22.92 -23.40 -44.69
CA ALA A 148 23.36 -23.20 -46.07
C ALA A 148 23.69 -24.60 -46.62
N ALA A 149 22.74 -25.14 -47.39
CA ALA A 149 23.05 -26.10 -48.42
C ALA A 149 23.99 -25.44 -49.44
N LEU A 150 24.95 -26.19 -49.98
CA LEU A 150 25.38 -26.09 -51.38
C LEU A 150 26.28 -27.28 -51.73
N LYS A 151 25.63 -28.22 -52.44
CA LYS A 151 26.08 -28.99 -53.61
C LYS A 151 27.50 -29.55 -53.66
#